data_AF-A0A0M3J6T8-F1
#
_entry.id   AF-A0A0M3J6T8-F1
#
_cell.length_a   1.000
_cell.length_b   1.000
_cell.length_c   1.000
_cell.angle_alpha   90.00
_cell.angle_beta   90.00
_cell.angle_gamma   90.00
#
_symmetry.space_group_name_H-M   'P 1'
#
loop_
_entity.id
_entity.type
_entity.pdbx_description
1 polymer ?
#
loop_
_entity_poly.entity_id
_entity_poly.type
_entity_poly.pdbx_seq_one_letter_code
_entity_poly.pdbx_strand_id
1 'polypeptide(L)'
;MITANVPSAKKIIVHGPDSGSGGIPSQFPIHEDTIFQQLLTDSIEFFNIPENEVENYFLVDTKTNLVHIPSSFVRDFYFFHRSVYPQITLQYIDPDEAHIRMREMAFTQKLIEMGKVLLTHNALKHSPKTVIPQRIFFLHDEFTHLPSFPRKSLEACFGMYTGPMGPELQTMDAMHKFVWAQVMRTTSQKTFIFPCCNLFFGMGM
;
A
#
# COMPACT_ATOMS: atom_id res chain seq x y z
N MET A 1 -9.06 0.89 11.82
CA MET A 1 -9.72 2.16 11.44
C MET A 1 -8.84 2.84 10.41
N ILE A 2 -9.41 3.55 9.43
CA ILE A 2 -8.59 4.33 8.49
C ILE A 2 -8.13 5.57 9.25
N THR A 3 -6.82 5.70 9.44
CA THR A 3 -6.24 6.83 10.15
C THR A 3 -4.99 7.34 9.44
N ALA A 4 -4.82 8.65 9.37
CA ALA A 4 -3.64 9.36 8.91
C ALA A 4 -2.54 9.27 9.97
N ASN A 5 -1.89 8.10 10.07
CA ASN A 5 -0.60 8.02 10.74
C ASN A 5 0.48 8.29 9.68
N VAL A 6 1.21 9.40 9.78
CA VAL A 6 2.42 9.61 8.98
C VAL A 6 3.59 9.88 9.91
N PRO A 7 4.57 8.98 9.89
CA PRO A 7 5.82 9.42 9.28
C PRO A 7 6.34 8.37 8.28
N SER A 8 6.88 8.85 7.15
CA SER A 8 7.39 8.00 6.07
C SER A 8 8.85 7.62 6.29
N ALA A 9 9.25 6.39 5.99
CA ALA A 9 10.66 6.02 5.95
C ALA A 9 11.43 7.08 5.14
N LYS A 10 12.51 7.62 5.72
CA LYS A 10 13.36 8.61 5.03
C LYS A 10 14.42 7.93 4.17
N LYS A 11 14.69 6.67 4.48
CA LYS A 11 15.79 5.90 3.95
C LYS A 11 15.48 4.42 4.06
N ILE A 12 15.94 3.64 3.10
CA ILE A 12 15.90 2.17 3.09
C ILE A 12 17.30 1.62 2.84
N ILE A 13 17.60 0.46 3.40
CA ILE A 13 18.85 -0.27 3.18
C ILE A 13 18.53 -1.47 2.29
N VAL A 14 19.29 -1.65 1.22
CA VAL A 14 19.17 -2.81 0.32
C VAL A 14 20.43 -3.64 0.40
N HIS A 15 20.24 -4.90 0.73
CA HIS A 15 21.26 -5.93 0.88
C HIS A 15 21.44 -6.68 -0.45
N GLY A 16 22.68 -6.91 -0.86
CA GLY A 16 23.00 -7.64 -2.08
C GLY A 16 23.00 -9.16 -1.91
N PRO A 17 23.21 -9.92 -2.99
CA PRO A 17 23.35 -11.38 -2.92
C PRO A 17 24.51 -11.86 -2.03
N ASP A 18 25.52 -11.02 -1.84
CA ASP A 18 26.74 -11.24 -1.07
C ASP A 18 26.62 -10.86 0.42
N SER A 19 25.41 -10.54 0.90
CA SER A 19 25.18 -10.06 2.27
C SER A 19 25.62 -11.06 3.35
N GLY A 20 25.56 -12.37 3.05
CA GLY A 20 26.04 -13.43 3.95
C GLY A 20 27.57 -13.47 4.09
N SER A 21 28.31 -12.84 3.17
CA SER A 21 29.77 -12.73 3.15
C SER A 21 30.29 -11.35 3.56
N GLY A 22 29.44 -10.50 4.14
CA GLY A 22 29.83 -9.14 4.56
C GLY A 22 29.80 -8.11 3.44
N GLY A 23 29.01 -8.35 2.39
CA GLY A 23 28.76 -7.40 1.31
C GLY A 23 28.28 -6.03 1.82
N ILE A 24 28.70 -4.96 1.15
CA ILE A 24 28.31 -3.59 1.51
C ILE A 24 26.89 -3.34 0.99
N PRO A 25 25.92 -3.00 1.85
CA PRO A 25 24.57 -2.71 1.39
C PRO A 25 24.48 -1.31 0.76
N SER A 26 23.61 -1.15 -0.23
CA SER A 26 23.24 0.15 -0.78
C SER A 26 22.17 0.81 0.10
N GLN A 27 22.08 2.13 0.01
CA GLN A 27 21.22 2.93 0.87
C GLN A 27 20.54 4.02 0.06
N PHE A 28 19.21 4.04 0.07
CA PHE A 28 18.43 4.93 -0.78
C PHE A 28 17.59 5.91 0.05
N PRO A 29 17.58 7.20 -0.30
CA PRO A 29 16.60 8.14 0.25
C PRO A 29 15.20 7.79 -0.25
N ILE A 30 14.19 8.01 0.57
CA ILE A 30 12.79 7.68 0.24
C ILE A 30 11.95 8.96 0.20
N HIS A 31 11.49 9.29 -1.01
CA HIS A 31 10.60 10.40 -1.33
C HIS A 31 9.15 9.93 -1.42
N GLU A 32 8.21 10.87 -1.56
CA GLU A 32 6.76 10.57 -1.55
C GLU A 32 6.35 9.62 -2.67
N ASP A 33 7.02 9.73 -3.79
CA ASP A 33 6.76 9.05 -5.05
C ASP A 33 7.71 7.87 -5.32
N THR A 34 8.61 7.54 -4.38
CA THR A 34 9.55 6.43 -4.56
C THR A 34 8.81 5.10 -4.62
N ILE A 35 9.02 4.37 -5.72
CA ILE A 35 8.46 3.03 -5.97
C ILE A 35 9.56 1.96 -5.93
N PHE A 36 9.18 0.71 -5.69
CA PHE A 36 10.13 -0.40 -5.62
C PHE A 36 10.88 -0.66 -6.94
N GLN A 37 10.29 -0.35 -8.09
CA GLN A 37 10.94 -0.50 -9.39
C GLN A 37 12.21 0.35 -9.50
N GLN A 38 12.21 1.56 -8.94
CA GLN A 38 13.38 2.44 -8.92
C GLN A 38 14.49 1.80 -8.07
N LEU A 39 14.14 1.38 -6.84
CA LEU A 39 15.08 0.69 -5.95
C LEU A 39 15.64 -0.59 -6.56
N LEU A 40 14.82 -1.36 -7.28
CA LEU A 40 15.21 -2.60 -7.92
C LEU A 40 16.24 -2.33 -9.03
N THR A 41 15.95 -1.37 -9.89
CA THR A 41 16.82 -0.98 -11.01
C THR A 41 18.18 -0.50 -10.49
N ASP A 42 18.20 0.42 -9.54
CA ASP A 42 19.44 0.95 -8.98
C ASP A 42 20.23 -0.12 -8.21
N SER A 43 19.54 -1.07 -7.57
CA SER A 43 20.20 -2.17 -6.85
C SER A 43 20.84 -3.18 -7.79
N ILE A 44 20.16 -3.52 -8.89
CA ILE A 44 20.70 -4.39 -9.95
C ILE A 44 22.01 -3.80 -10.50
N GLU A 45 22.02 -2.51 -10.79
CA GLU A 45 23.22 -1.79 -11.26
C GLU A 45 24.31 -1.79 -10.17
N PHE A 46 23.97 -1.40 -8.95
CA PHE A 46 24.92 -1.31 -7.84
C PHE A 46 25.63 -2.64 -7.53
N PHE A 47 24.88 -3.74 -7.53
CA PHE A 47 25.42 -5.08 -7.26
C PHE A 47 26.00 -5.78 -8.50
N ASN A 48 26.03 -5.10 -9.66
CA ASN A 48 26.54 -5.63 -10.93
C ASN A 48 25.90 -6.97 -11.32
N ILE A 49 24.57 -7.07 -11.19
CA ILE A 49 23.82 -8.26 -11.58
C ILE A 49 23.92 -8.44 -13.11
N PRO A 50 24.27 -9.64 -13.61
CA PRO A 50 24.32 -9.91 -15.05
C PRO A 50 22.97 -9.67 -15.74
N GLU A 51 22.98 -9.04 -16.92
CA GLU A 51 21.75 -8.71 -17.67
C GLU A 51 20.84 -9.92 -17.91
N ASN A 52 21.44 -11.10 -18.13
CA ASN A 52 20.72 -12.35 -18.36
C ASN A 52 20.08 -12.94 -17.10
N GLU A 53 20.35 -12.38 -15.92
CA GLU A 53 19.82 -12.84 -14.64
C GLU A 53 18.82 -11.87 -14.02
N VAL A 54 18.73 -10.63 -14.53
CA VAL A 54 17.91 -9.54 -13.98
C VAL A 54 16.47 -9.95 -13.68
N GLU A 55 15.84 -10.71 -14.57
CA GLU A 55 14.43 -11.14 -14.41
C GLU A 55 14.20 -12.07 -13.21
N ASN A 56 15.27 -12.65 -12.65
CA ASN A 56 15.21 -13.52 -11.48
C ASN A 56 15.47 -12.76 -10.17
N TYR A 57 15.71 -11.45 -10.21
CA TYR A 57 16.02 -10.69 -9.01
C TYR A 57 14.84 -9.84 -8.55
N PHE A 58 14.48 -10.02 -7.28
CA PHE A 58 13.35 -9.35 -6.65
C PHE A 58 13.76 -8.72 -5.32
N LEU A 59 13.05 -7.66 -4.93
CA LEU A 59 13.22 -7.03 -3.63
C LEU A 59 12.36 -7.73 -2.59
N VAL A 60 13.00 -8.21 -1.53
CA VAL A 60 12.36 -8.99 -0.46
C VAL A 60 12.58 -8.31 0.89
N ASP A 61 11.52 -8.14 1.67
CA ASP A 61 11.65 -7.65 3.04
C ASP A 61 12.42 -8.63 3.93
N THR A 62 13.50 -8.17 4.55
CA THR A 62 14.42 -9.03 5.32
C THR A 62 13.77 -9.65 6.55
N LYS A 63 12.69 -9.06 7.08
CA LYS A 63 12.02 -9.56 8.31
C LYS A 63 10.84 -10.48 8.00
N THR A 64 10.06 -10.11 6.99
CA THR A 64 8.77 -10.75 6.67
C THR A 64 8.86 -11.70 5.49
N ASN A 65 9.99 -11.72 4.76
CA ASN A 65 10.17 -12.45 3.49
C ASN A 65 9.13 -12.08 2.42
N LEU A 66 8.57 -10.88 2.53
CA LEU A 66 7.60 -10.35 1.60
C LEU A 66 8.29 -9.91 0.31
N VAL A 67 7.87 -10.46 -0.83
CA VAL A 67 8.32 -10.03 -2.17
C VAL A 67 7.55 -8.79 -2.60
N HIS A 68 8.24 -7.68 -2.80
CA HIS A 68 7.62 -6.40 -3.15
C HIS A 68 7.22 -6.34 -4.61
N ILE A 69 6.05 -5.75 -4.86
CA ILE A 69 5.57 -5.48 -6.22
C ILE A 69 6.31 -4.22 -6.74
N PRO A 70 6.96 -4.27 -7.90
CA PRO A 70 7.79 -3.16 -8.37
C PRO A 70 7.03 -1.84 -8.54
N SER A 71 5.77 -1.89 -8.96
CA SER A 71 4.93 -0.68 -9.15
C SER A 71 4.41 -0.07 -7.85
N SER A 72 4.62 -0.71 -6.69
CA SER A 72 4.12 -0.20 -5.41
C SER A 72 5.02 0.86 -4.80
N PHE A 73 4.42 1.79 -4.06
CA PHE A 73 5.15 2.85 -3.34
C PHE A 73 5.81 2.31 -2.08
N VAL A 74 7.07 2.63 -1.86
CA VAL A 74 7.84 2.12 -0.71
C VAL A 74 7.24 2.56 0.63
N ARG A 75 6.71 3.79 0.67
CA ARG A 75 6.08 4.38 1.86
C ARG A 75 4.80 3.68 2.29
N ASP A 76 4.18 2.90 1.41
CA ASP A 76 2.98 2.14 1.74
C ASP A 76 3.26 0.92 2.64
N PHE A 77 4.54 0.53 2.75
CA PHE A 77 5.00 -0.66 3.47
C PHE A 77 5.84 -0.29 4.70
N TYR A 78 6.55 0.84 4.65
CA TYR A 78 7.52 1.22 5.67
C TYR A 78 7.19 2.55 6.35
N PHE A 79 6.75 2.44 7.60
CA PHE A 79 6.58 3.57 8.49
C PHE A 79 7.93 4.01 9.06
N PHE A 80 8.07 5.32 9.27
CA PHE A 80 9.24 5.90 9.88
C PHE A 80 9.40 5.43 11.32
N HIS A 81 10.61 4.99 11.63
CA HIS A 81 11.05 4.74 12.98
C HIS A 81 12.37 5.47 13.19
N ARG A 82 12.46 6.34 14.20
CA ARG A 82 13.59 7.29 14.37
C ARG A 82 14.97 6.62 14.37
N SER A 83 15.04 5.37 14.84
CA SER A 83 16.29 4.63 15.01
C SER A 83 16.38 3.36 14.17
N VAL A 84 15.44 3.11 13.26
CA VAL A 84 15.40 1.88 12.47
C VAL A 84 15.06 2.21 11.04
N TYR A 85 15.98 1.90 10.14
CA TYR A 85 15.71 1.93 8.71
C TYR A 85 15.15 0.57 8.27
N PRO A 86 14.10 0.55 7.41
CA PRO A 86 13.68 -0.67 6.75
C PRO A 86 14.84 -1.29 5.98
N GLN A 87 14.88 -2.62 5.97
CA GLN A 87 15.91 -3.39 5.30
C GLN A 87 15.24 -4.39 4.37
N ILE A 88 15.70 -4.41 3.13
CA ILE A 88 15.26 -5.34 2.10
C ILE A 88 16.49 -5.98 1.46
N THR A 89 16.31 -7.10 0.79
CA THR A 89 17.36 -7.86 0.13
C THR A 89 17.02 -8.04 -1.33
N LEU A 90 18.00 -7.83 -2.21
CA LEU A 90 17.93 -8.23 -3.60
C LEU A 90 18.20 -9.73 -3.68
N GLN A 91 17.16 -10.51 -3.95
CA GLN A 91 17.21 -11.97 -3.87
C GLN A 91 16.94 -12.60 -5.23
N TYR A 92 17.72 -13.63 -5.57
CA TYR A 92 17.44 -14.50 -6.70
C TYR A 92 16.24 -15.41 -6.37
N ILE A 93 15.18 -15.32 -7.16
CA ILE A 93 13.95 -16.10 -7.04
C ILE A 93 13.49 -16.47 -8.45
N ASP A 94 13.02 -17.70 -8.62
CA ASP A 94 12.32 -18.10 -9.83
C ASP A 94 11.14 -17.14 -10.11
N PRO A 95 10.99 -16.59 -11.34
CA PRO A 95 9.97 -15.59 -11.63
C PRO A 95 8.55 -16.05 -11.35
N ASP A 96 8.22 -17.31 -11.66
CA ASP A 96 6.87 -17.85 -11.42
C ASP A 96 6.57 -17.91 -9.92
N GLU A 97 7.52 -18.36 -9.12
CA GLU A 97 7.44 -18.34 -7.65
C GLU A 97 7.31 -16.91 -7.11
N ALA A 98 8.11 -15.97 -7.59
CA ALA A 98 8.04 -14.58 -7.18
C ALA A 98 6.66 -13.96 -7.49
N HIS A 99 6.10 -14.25 -8.66
CA HIS A 99 4.76 -13.81 -9.05
C HIS A 99 3.65 -14.41 -8.18
N ILE A 100 3.77 -15.66 -7.75
CA ILE A 100 2.82 -16.27 -6.79
C ILE A 100 2.89 -15.52 -5.45
N ARG A 101 4.09 -15.31 -4.90
CA ARG A 101 4.27 -14.59 -3.62
C ARG A 101 3.76 -13.16 -3.68
N MET A 102 3.98 -12.46 -4.79
CA MET A 102 3.45 -11.11 -5.00
C MET A 102 1.91 -11.10 -5.01
N ARG A 103 1.27 -12.10 -5.64
CA ARG A 103 -0.20 -12.25 -5.63
C ARG A 103 -0.75 -12.54 -4.24
N GLU A 104 -0.12 -13.45 -3.50
CA GLU A 104 -0.47 -13.76 -2.09
C GLU A 104 -0.37 -12.52 -1.20
N MET A 105 0.70 -11.74 -1.38
CA MET A 105 0.88 -10.50 -0.64
C MET A 105 -0.18 -9.47 -1.01
N ALA A 106 -0.42 -9.23 -2.31
CA ALA A 106 -1.44 -8.30 -2.77
C ALA A 106 -2.83 -8.67 -2.23
N PHE A 107 -3.17 -9.95 -2.23
CA PHE A 107 -4.42 -10.47 -1.67
C PHE A 107 -4.53 -10.15 -0.18
N THR A 108 -3.48 -10.47 0.58
CA THR A 108 -3.42 -10.24 2.03
C THR A 108 -3.54 -8.76 2.38
N GLN A 109 -2.87 -7.88 1.63
CA GLN A 109 -2.99 -6.44 1.81
C GLN A 109 -4.39 -5.93 1.54
N LYS A 110 -5.00 -6.34 0.43
CA LYS A 110 -6.38 -5.97 0.09
C LYS A 110 -7.36 -6.45 1.15
N LEU A 111 -7.17 -7.65 1.71
CA LEU A 111 -7.98 -8.18 2.79
C LEU A 111 -7.88 -7.33 4.07
N ILE A 112 -6.66 -6.96 4.48
CA ILE A 112 -6.41 -6.11 5.65
C ILE A 112 -7.04 -4.73 5.45
N GLU A 113 -6.81 -4.10 4.30
CA GLU A 113 -7.39 -2.78 3.99
C GLU A 113 -8.93 -2.86 3.94
N MET A 114 -9.50 -3.88 3.29
CA MET A 114 -10.94 -4.11 3.29
C MET A 114 -11.49 -4.22 4.71
N GLY A 115 -10.82 -4.92 5.62
CA GLY A 115 -11.19 -4.99 7.03
C GLY A 115 -11.22 -3.62 7.72
N LYS A 116 -10.22 -2.76 7.46
CA LYS A 116 -10.19 -1.38 7.97
C LYS A 116 -11.36 -0.55 7.44
N VAL A 117 -11.66 -0.67 6.14
CA VAL A 117 -12.74 0.07 5.48
C VAL A 117 -14.10 -0.42 5.96
N LEU A 118 -14.29 -1.74 6.11
CA LEU A 118 -15.49 -2.34 6.70
C LEU A 118 -15.71 -1.85 8.13
N LEU A 119 -14.67 -1.80 8.95
CA LEU A 119 -14.76 -1.28 10.31
C LEU A 119 -15.20 0.19 10.30
N THR A 120 -14.60 1.02 9.44
CA THR A 120 -14.99 2.43 9.26
C THR A 120 -16.45 2.55 8.81
N HIS A 121 -16.88 1.76 7.82
CA HIS A 121 -18.26 1.73 7.34
C HIS A 121 -19.25 1.39 8.47
N ASN A 122 -18.98 0.32 9.23
CA ASN A 122 -19.84 -0.11 10.31
C ASN A 122 -19.88 0.91 11.46
N ALA A 123 -18.72 1.48 11.83
CA ALA A 123 -18.64 2.53 12.82
C ALA A 123 -19.49 3.75 12.42
N LEU A 124 -19.47 4.15 11.15
CA LEU A 124 -20.35 5.21 10.64
C LEU A 124 -21.81 4.78 10.64
N LYS A 125 -22.13 3.62 10.08
CA LYS A 125 -23.49 3.14 9.85
C LYS A 125 -24.29 3.05 11.16
N HIS A 126 -23.67 2.48 12.20
CA HIS A 126 -24.31 2.16 13.47
C HIS A 126 -24.14 3.22 14.57
N SER A 127 -23.51 4.35 14.27
CA SER A 127 -23.35 5.43 15.24
C SER A 127 -24.67 6.20 15.50
N PRO A 128 -24.93 6.63 16.75
CA PRO A 128 -26.04 7.51 17.07
C PRO A 128 -26.02 8.80 16.25
N LYS A 129 -27.20 9.29 15.84
CA LYS A 129 -27.33 10.49 14.99
C LYS A 129 -26.60 11.72 15.55
N THR A 130 -26.51 11.84 16.88
CA THR A 130 -25.87 12.95 17.58
C THR A 130 -24.35 13.05 17.36
N VAL A 131 -23.67 11.93 17.10
CA VAL A 131 -22.20 11.89 16.90
C VAL A 131 -21.80 11.73 15.43
N ILE A 132 -22.76 11.56 14.52
CA ILE A 132 -22.49 11.40 13.08
C ILE A 132 -21.71 12.57 12.49
N PRO A 133 -22.07 13.85 12.74
CA PRO A 133 -21.33 14.98 12.16
C PRO A 133 -19.85 14.97 12.55
N GLN A 134 -19.55 14.72 13.84
CA GLN A 134 -18.18 14.64 14.34
C GLN A 134 -17.38 13.51 13.67
N ARG A 135 -18.00 12.35 13.47
CA ARG A 135 -17.35 11.20 12.82
C ARG A 135 -17.11 11.42 11.33
N ILE A 136 -18.01 12.11 10.64
CA ILE A 136 -17.81 12.50 9.22
C ILE A 136 -16.67 13.50 9.11
N PHE A 137 -16.66 14.52 9.97
CA PHE A 137 -15.58 15.50 10.01
C PHE A 137 -14.22 14.84 10.26
N PHE A 138 -14.14 13.97 11.28
CA PHE A 138 -12.94 13.18 11.56
C PHE A 138 -12.50 12.38 10.33
N LEU A 139 -13.39 11.60 9.70
CA LEU A 139 -13.00 10.81 8.53
C LEU A 139 -12.57 11.65 7.33
N HIS A 140 -13.20 12.80 7.11
CA HIS A 140 -12.76 13.74 6.09
C HIS A 140 -11.33 14.23 6.37
N ASP A 141 -11.06 14.63 7.60
CA ASP A 141 -9.73 15.06 8.04
C ASP A 141 -8.69 13.95 7.82
N GLU A 142 -8.98 12.73 8.25
CA GLU A 142 -8.10 11.58 8.05
C GLU A 142 -7.87 11.27 6.56
N PHE A 143 -8.90 11.33 5.71
CA PHE A 143 -8.75 11.10 4.27
C PHE A 143 -7.95 12.18 3.56
N THR A 144 -8.14 13.45 3.94
CA THR A 144 -7.42 14.58 3.34
C THR A 144 -5.93 14.54 3.66
N HIS A 145 -5.57 14.00 4.83
CA HIS A 145 -4.19 13.88 5.28
C HIS A 145 -3.54 12.53 4.94
N LEU A 146 -4.28 11.56 4.41
CA LEU A 146 -3.72 10.26 4.07
C LEU A 146 -3.07 10.30 2.68
N PRO A 147 -1.73 10.19 2.56
CA PRO A 147 -1.04 10.32 1.26
C PRO A 147 -1.42 9.23 0.25
N SER A 148 -1.92 8.11 0.75
CA SER A 148 -2.37 6.97 -0.08
C SER A 148 -3.85 7.06 -0.48
N PHE A 149 -4.62 8.02 0.04
CA PHE A 149 -5.99 8.24 -0.40
C PHE A 149 -6.04 9.35 -1.47
N PRO A 150 -6.83 9.21 -2.55
CA PRO A 150 -7.66 8.06 -2.92
C PRO A 150 -6.90 6.97 -3.70
N ARG A 151 -5.58 7.09 -3.88
CA ARG A 151 -4.79 6.16 -4.70
C ARG A 151 -5.04 4.68 -4.37
N LYS A 152 -4.84 4.26 -3.12
CA LYS A 152 -5.03 2.87 -2.67
C LYS A 152 -6.47 2.37 -2.79
N SER A 153 -7.47 3.24 -2.69
CA SER A 153 -8.87 2.84 -2.84
C SER A 153 -9.24 2.57 -4.30
N LEU A 154 -8.53 3.19 -5.25
CA LEU A 154 -8.73 3.02 -6.69
C LEU A 154 -7.76 2.01 -7.32
N GLU A 155 -6.63 1.73 -6.68
CA GLU A 155 -5.58 0.85 -7.17
C GLU A 155 -6.11 -0.56 -7.51
N ALA A 156 -5.67 -1.09 -8.65
CA ALA A 156 -6.09 -2.38 -9.17
C ALA A 156 -4.87 -3.20 -9.60
N CYS A 157 -4.94 -4.51 -9.42
CA CYS A 157 -3.84 -5.43 -9.72
C CYS A 157 -3.99 -6.08 -11.11
N PHE A 158 -4.32 -5.29 -12.15
CA PHE A 158 -4.70 -5.82 -13.48
C PHE A 158 -3.70 -6.82 -14.07
N GLY A 159 -2.39 -6.57 -13.92
CA GLY A 159 -1.33 -7.47 -14.41
C GLY A 159 -1.17 -8.78 -13.63
N MET A 160 -1.93 -8.98 -12.54
CA MET A 160 -1.78 -10.12 -11.64
C MET A 160 -3.05 -10.98 -11.52
N TYR A 161 -4.06 -10.76 -12.36
CA TYR A 161 -5.31 -11.55 -12.33
C TYR A 161 -5.24 -12.89 -13.05
N THR A 162 -4.12 -13.17 -13.74
CA THR A 162 -3.89 -14.44 -14.42
C THR A 162 -2.91 -15.31 -13.62
N GLY A 163 -3.02 -16.63 -13.81
CA GLY A 163 -2.19 -17.61 -13.10
C GLY A 163 -2.72 -17.98 -11.70
N PRO A 164 -1.93 -18.74 -10.92
CA PRO A 164 -2.33 -19.17 -9.59
C PRO A 164 -2.71 -17.99 -8.69
N MET A 165 -3.86 -18.07 -8.02
CA MET A 165 -4.44 -17.01 -7.16
C MET A 165 -4.91 -15.73 -7.89
N GLY A 166 -4.79 -15.65 -9.21
CA GLY A 166 -5.21 -14.49 -10.00
C GLY A 166 -6.71 -14.20 -9.89
N PRO A 167 -7.60 -15.18 -10.10
CA PRO A 167 -9.06 -14.99 -9.96
C PRO A 167 -9.49 -14.60 -8.53
N GLU A 168 -8.85 -15.18 -7.52
CA GLU A 168 -9.07 -14.87 -6.10
C GLU A 168 -8.66 -13.43 -5.80
N LEU A 169 -7.51 -12.98 -6.30
CA LEU A 169 -7.05 -11.61 -6.19
C LEU A 169 -7.99 -10.64 -6.90
N GLN A 170 -8.48 -10.99 -8.09
CA GLN A 170 -9.47 -10.18 -8.82
C GLN A 170 -10.76 -10.01 -8.00
N THR A 171 -11.26 -11.11 -7.42
CA THR A 171 -12.46 -11.09 -6.58
C THR A 171 -12.24 -10.24 -5.33
N MET A 172 -11.09 -10.40 -4.68
CA MET A 172 -10.71 -9.60 -3.51
C MET A 172 -10.64 -8.09 -3.84
N ASP A 173 -10.08 -7.73 -4.99
CA ASP A 173 -10.01 -6.34 -5.42
C ASP A 173 -11.41 -5.75 -5.72
N ALA A 174 -12.30 -6.53 -6.33
CA ALA A 174 -13.70 -6.15 -6.52
C ALA A 174 -14.43 -5.94 -5.18
N MET A 175 -14.24 -6.84 -4.20
CA MET A 175 -14.80 -6.71 -2.86
C MET A 175 -14.26 -5.47 -2.13
N HIS A 176 -12.95 -5.24 -2.18
CA HIS A 176 -12.31 -4.06 -1.59
C HIS A 176 -12.92 -2.76 -2.15
N LYS A 177 -13.05 -2.65 -3.49
CA LYS A 177 -13.69 -1.52 -4.17
C LYS A 177 -15.16 -1.35 -3.77
N PHE A 178 -15.90 -2.45 -3.67
CA PHE A 178 -17.30 -2.43 -3.25
C PHE A 178 -17.46 -1.87 -1.84
N VAL A 179 -16.62 -2.28 -0.88
CA VAL A 179 -16.67 -1.74 0.49
C VAL A 179 -16.34 -0.25 0.52
N TRP A 180 -15.34 0.19 -0.25
CA TRP A 180 -15.04 1.63 -0.40
C TRP A 180 -16.25 2.41 -0.93
N ALA A 181 -16.93 1.89 -1.95
CA ALA A 181 -18.16 2.50 -2.46
C ALA A 181 -19.25 2.59 -1.39
N GLN A 182 -19.38 1.60 -0.49
CA GLN A 182 -20.32 1.67 0.63
C GLN A 182 -19.97 2.77 1.64
N VAL A 183 -18.68 2.97 1.96
CA VAL A 183 -18.24 4.08 2.83
C VAL A 183 -18.59 5.41 2.18
N MET A 184 -18.19 5.62 0.92
CA MET A 184 -18.45 6.88 0.21
C MET A 184 -19.94 7.20 0.14
N ARG A 185 -20.76 6.21 -0.25
CA ARG A 185 -22.23 6.35 -0.27
C ARG A 185 -22.78 6.73 1.11
N THR A 186 -22.32 6.07 2.17
CA THR A 186 -22.81 6.33 3.54
C THR A 186 -22.38 7.71 4.03
N THR A 187 -21.14 8.12 3.77
CA THR A 187 -20.63 9.45 4.10
C THR A 187 -21.46 10.50 3.36
N SER A 188 -21.60 10.42 2.05
CA SER A 188 -22.39 11.37 1.25
C SER A 188 -23.83 11.48 1.75
N GLN A 189 -24.53 10.36 1.93
CA GLN A 189 -25.92 10.35 2.44
C GLN A 189 -26.06 11.06 3.79
N LYS A 190 -25.10 10.85 4.70
CA LYS A 190 -25.13 11.47 6.02
C LYS A 190 -24.66 12.93 6.00
N THR A 191 -23.79 13.32 5.07
CA THR A 191 -23.41 14.72 4.81
C THR A 191 -24.59 15.54 4.33
N PHE A 192 -25.42 15.03 3.40
CA PHE A 192 -26.61 15.73 2.90
C PHE A 192 -27.68 15.99 3.99
N ILE A 193 -27.67 15.22 5.09
CA ILE A 193 -28.58 15.42 6.23
C ILE A 193 -28.13 16.61 7.10
N PHE A 194 -26.87 17.04 7.01
CA PHE A 194 -26.32 18.13 7.81
C PHE A 194 -25.76 19.23 6.88
N PRO A 195 -26.54 20.30 6.61
CA PRO A 195 -26.15 21.37 5.68
C PRO A 195 -24.83 22.08 6.01
N CYS A 196 -24.42 22.09 7.29
CA CYS A 196 -23.12 22.62 7.71
C CYS A 196 -21.93 21.80 7.16
N CYS A 197 -22.16 20.56 6.71
CA CYS A 197 -21.17 19.74 6.03
C CYS A 197 -21.20 19.88 4.49
N ASN A 198 -22.07 20.72 3.91
CA ASN A 198 -22.09 20.98 2.46
C ASN A 198 -20.86 21.79 1.97
N LEU A 199 -20.07 22.35 2.87
CA LEU A 199 -18.77 22.96 2.55
C LEU A 199 -17.68 21.92 2.18
N PHE A 200 -17.91 20.62 2.41
CA PHE A 200 -16.86 19.58 2.32
C PHE A 200 -16.75 18.89 0.96
N PHE A 201 -17.73 19.05 0.06
CA PHE A 201 -17.63 18.64 -1.34
C PHE A 201 -17.80 19.86 -2.25
N GLY A 202 -17.06 20.94 -1.99
CA GLY A 202 -16.95 22.07 -2.89
C GLY A 202 -16.41 21.62 -4.26
N MET A 203 -17.29 21.05 -5.09
CA MET A 203 -17.27 21.32 -6.51
C MET A 203 -17.46 22.82 -6.60
N GLY A 204 -16.38 23.54 -6.88
CA GLY A 204 -16.48 24.87 -7.44
C GLY A 204 -17.42 24.80 -8.63
N MET A 205 -18.53 25.54 -8.54
CA MET A 205 -19.07 26.19 -9.73
C MET A 205 -18.11 27.30 -10.13
#